data_AF-A0A502GFH3-F1
#
_entry.id   AF-A0A502GFH3-F1
#
_cell.length_a   1.000
_cell.length_b   1.000
_cell.length_c   1.000
_cell.angle_alpha   90.00
_cell.angle_beta   90.00
_cell.angle_gamma   90.00
#
_symmetry.space_group_name_H-M   'P 1'
#
loop_
_entity.id
_entity.type
_entity.pdbx_description
1 polymer ?
#
loop_
_entity_poly.entity_id
_entity_poly.type
_entity_poly.pdbx_seq_one_letter_code
_entity_poly.pdbx_strand_id
1 'polypeptide(L)' 'MENQPMGSPPSHPEEMRAELELRLGPAGTLRATARATPAGLVAAGVLIAAILLSAAALLRARR' A
#
# COMPACT_ATOMS: atom_id res chain seq x y z
N MET A 1 -13.72 41.14 -16.40
CA MET A 1 -12.71 40.10 -16.71
C MET A 1 -12.11 39.67 -15.37
N GLU A 2 -12.86 38.89 -14.58
CA GLU A 2 -12.43 38.40 -13.26
C GLU A 2 -12.02 36.94 -13.45
N ASN A 3 -10.71 36.66 -13.40
CA ASN A 3 -10.16 35.33 -13.63
C ASN A 3 -10.18 34.56 -12.31
N GLN A 4 -11.29 33.87 -12.01
CA GLN A 4 -11.44 33.07 -10.79
C GLN A 4 -10.39 31.93 -10.75
N PRO A 5 -9.70 31.72 -9.62
CA PRO A 5 -8.78 30.59 -9.50
C PRO A 5 -9.58 29.29 -9.56
N MET A 6 -9.35 28.51 -10.62
CA MET A 6 -9.88 27.16 -10.79
C MET A 6 -9.38 26.31 -9.61
N GLY A 7 -10.20 26.17 -8.58
CA GLY A 7 -9.96 25.28 -7.46
C GLY A 7 -9.62 23.89 -7.98
N SER A 8 -8.61 23.25 -7.39
CA SER A 8 -8.19 21.89 -7.76
C SER A 8 -9.42 20.99 -7.86
N PRO A 9 -9.53 20.15 -8.91
CA PRO A 9 -10.67 19.27 -9.09
C PRO A 9 -10.84 18.39 -7.85
N PRO A 10 -12.08 18.12 -7.40
CA PRO A 10 -12.33 17.23 -6.27
C PRO A 10 -11.68 15.87 -6.58
N SER A 11 -10.80 15.41 -5.69
CA SER A 11 -10.22 14.07 -5.77
C SER A 11 -11.36 13.06 -5.74
N HIS A 12 -11.58 12.37 -6.86
CA HIS A 12 -12.61 11.35 -6.96
C HIS A 12 -12.32 10.23 -5.92
N PRO A 13 -13.27 9.92 -5.03
CA PRO A 13 -13.05 9.13 -3.81
C PRO A 13 -12.65 7.66 -4.04
N GLU A 14 -12.66 7.18 -5.28
CA GLU A 14 -12.25 5.83 -5.65
C GLU A 14 -10.71 5.60 -5.71
N GLU A 15 -9.90 6.66 -5.77
CA GLU A 15 -8.43 6.54 -5.80
C GLU A 15 -7.78 6.82 -4.43
N MET A 16 -7.56 5.79 -3.62
CA MET A 16 -6.72 5.91 -2.41
C MET A 16 -5.23 5.87 -2.80
N ARG A 17 -4.52 6.97 -2.51
CA ARG A 17 -3.06 7.05 -2.59
C ARG A 17 -2.47 6.68 -1.23
N ALA A 18 -1.56 5.72 -1.22
CA ALA A 18 -0.76 5.36 -0.06
C ALA A 18 0.71 5.71 -0.33
N GLU A 19 1.32 6.43 0.60
CA GLU A 19 2.75 6.70 0.62
C GLU A 19 3.38 5.91 1.77
N LEU A 20 4.40 5.11 1.46
CA LEU A 20 5.16 4.32 2.42
C LEU A 20 6.60 4.81 2.42
N GLU A 21 7.06 5.29 3.56
CA GLU A 21 8.47 5.58 3.80
C GLU A 21 9.02 4.57 4.80
N LEU A 22 9.92 3.71 4.33
CA LEU A 22 10.62 2.71 5.12
C LEU A 22 12.05 3.19 5.37
N ARG A 23 12.40 3.42 6.63
CA ARG A 23 13.76 3.75 7.06
C ARG A 23 14.52 2.48 7.41
N LEU A 24 15.49 2.09 6.60
CA LEU A 24 16.36 0.92 6.84
C LEU A 24 17.64 1.33 7.58
N GLY A 25 17.52 2.03 8.71
CA GLY A 25 18.67 2.46 9.52
C GLY A 25 19.71 3.24 8.69
N PRO A 26 21.02 2.96 8.83
CA PRO A 26 22.06 3.63 8.04
C PRO A 26 22.04 3.24 6.54
N ALA A 27 21.29 2.20 6.15
CA ALA A 27 21.19 1.75 4.76
C ALA A 27 20.27 2.66 3.90
N GLY A 28 19.64 3.68 4.50
CA GLY A 28 18.89 4.73 3.80
C GLY A 28 17.37 4.60 3.91
N THR A 29 16.69 5.44 3.14
CA THR A 29 15.23 5.57 3.10
C THR A 29 14.67 5.02 1.79
N LEU A 30 13.74 4.08 1.89
CA LEU A 30 12.94 3.60 0.77
C LEU A 30 11.59 4.33 0.80
N ARG A 31 11.33 5.14 -0.23
CA ARG A 31 9.99 5.72 -0.47
C ARG A 31 9.28 4.94 -1.56
N ALA A 32 8.03 4.56 -1.29
CA ALA A 32 7.15 3.93 -2.25
C ALA A 32 5.80 4.66 -2.26
N THR A 33 5.30 4.95 -3.45
CA THR A 33 3.98 5.55 -3.66
C THR A 33 3.13 4.52 -4.38
N ALA A 34 2.00 4.13 -3.79
CA ALA A 34 1.09 3.16 -4.37
C ALA A 34 -0.30 3.76 -4.52
N ARG A 35 -0.97 3.41 -5.62
CA ARG A 35 -2.42 3.59 -5.76
C ARG A 35 -3.07 2.23 -5.56
N ALA A 36 -4.03 2.14 -4.67
CA ALA A 36 -4.76 0.90 -4.40
C ALA A 36 -6.23 1.19 -4.20
N THR A 37 -7.08 0.28 -4.67
CA THR A 37 -8.50 0.28 -4.31
C THR A 37 -8.69 -0.41 -2.95
N PRO A 38 -9.73 -0.08 -2.18
CA PRO A 38 -9.99 -0.75 -0.90
C PRO A 38 -10.10 -2.27 -1.03
N ALA A 39 -10.78 -2.74 -2.08
CA ALA A 39 -10.91 -4.17 -2.36
C ALA A 39 -9.56 -4.82 -2.71
N GLY A 40 -8.71 -4.14 -3.49
CA GLY A 40 -7.37 -4.62 -3.84
C GLY A 40 -6.47 -4.77 -2.61
N LEU A 41 -6.59 -3.84 -1.64
CA LEU A 41 -5.81 -3.91 -0.39
C LEU A 41 -6.22 -5.11 0.46
N VAL A 42 -7.52 -5.37 0.60
CA VAL A 42 -8.02 -6.56 1.32
C VAL A 42 -7.57 -7.84 0.64
N ALA A 43 -7.68 -7.92 -0.69
CA ALA A 43 -7.24 -9.09 -1.45
C ALA A 43 -5.73 -9.36 -1.28
N ALA A 44 -4.90 -8.30 -1.35
CA ALA A 44 -3.47 -8.41 -1.10
C ALA A 44 -3.17 -8.90 0.33
N GLY A 45 -3.90 -8.40 1.33
CA GLY A 45 -3.76 -8.85 2.72
C GLY A 45 -4.07 -10.34 2.90
N VAL A 46 -5.17 -10.83 2.30
CA VAL A 46 -5.54 -12.25 2.33
C VAL A 46 -4.47 -13.11 1.65
N LEU A 47 -3.97 -12.68 0.49
CA LEU A 47 -2.92 -13.40 -0.23
C LEU A 47 -1.63 -13.51 0.59
N ILE A 48 -1.17 -12.41 1.18
CA ILE A 48 0.03 -12.39 2.03
C ILE A 48 -0.17 -13.31 3.25
N ALA A 49 -1.34 -13.27 3.90
CA ALA A 49 -1.64 -14.12 5.04
C ALA A 49 -1.59 -15.62 4.67
N ALA A 50 -2.15 -16.00 3.52
CA ALA A 50 -2.10 -17.37 3.02
C ALA A 50 -0.67 -17.85 2.74
N ILE A 51 0.17 -16.99 2.14
CA ILE A 51 1.58 -17.29 1.89
C ILE A 51 2.32 -17.52 3.21
N LEU A 52 2.16 -16.61 4.17
CA LEU A 52 2.83 -16.70 5.47
C LEU A 52 2.35 -17.91 6.29
N LEU A 53 1.06 -18.21 6.26
CA LEU A 53 0.51 -19.40 6.91
C LEU A 53 1.09 -20.69 6.32
N SER A 54 1.18 -20.76 4.99
CA SER A 54 1.77 -21.91 4.29
C SER A 54 3.26 -22.06 4.65
N ALA A 55 4.01 -20.97 4.62
CA ALA A 55 5.42 -20.97 5.03
C ALA A 55 5.60 -21.39 6.50
N ALA A 56 4.75 -20.90 7.40
CA ALA A 56 4.77 -21.27 8.81
C ALA A 56 4.46 -22.75 9.02
N ALA A 57 3.51 -23.31 8.27
CA ALA A 57 3.21 -24.74 8.31
C ALA A 57 4.41 -25.60 7.88
N LEU A 58 5.10 -25.22 6.80
CA LEU A 58 6.33 -25.90 6.35
C LEU A 58 7.46 -25.80 7.39
N LEU A 59 7.67 -24.62 7.96
CA LEU A 59 8.69 -24.42 9.00
C LEU A 59 8.38 -25.18 10.28
N ARG A 60 7.10 -25.32 10.63
CA ARG A 60 6.65 -26.10 11.78
C ARG A 60 6.82 -27.60 11.54
N ALA A 61 6.51 -28.10 10.35
CA ALA A 61 6.69 -29.51 10.00
C ALA A 61 8.16 -29.95 9.98
N ARG A 62 9.09 -29.00 9.84
CA ARG A 62 10.54 -29.26 9.89
C ARG A 62 11.08 -29.43 11.32
N ARG A 63 10.38 -28.93 12.34
CA ARG A 63 10.77 -29.05 13.75
C ARG A 63 10.25 -30.35 14.35
#